data_AF-A0A967Q2L0-F1
#
_entry.id   AF-A0A967Q2L0-F1
#
_cell.length_a   1.000
_cell.length_b   1.000
_cell.length_c   1.000
_cell.angle_alpha   90.00
_cell.angle_beta   90.00
_cell.angle_gamma   90.00
#
_symmetry.space_group_name_H-M   'P 1'
#
loop_
_entity.id
_entity.type
_entity.pdbx_description
1 polymer ?
#
loop_
_entity_poly.entity_id
_entity_poly.type
_entity_poly.pdbx_seq_one_letter_code
_entity_poly.pdbx_strand_id
1 'polypeptide(L)' 'MPRYVENPKSHIVSCRLNEEELQVLQKIAEKKNTNISDLLRQSLGMLDEESLTKNLLRFT' A
#
# COMPACT_ATOMS: atom_id res chain seq x y z
N MET A 1 21.40 24.14 -8.33
CA MET A 1 20.03 24.61 -8.62
C MET A 1 19.06 23.56 -8.10
N PRO A 2 18.16 23.89 -7.17
CA PRO A 2 17.21 22.92 -6.63
C PRO A 2 16.14 22.62 -7.69
N ARG A 3 15.94 21.32 -8.00
CA ARG A 3 14.88 20.87 -8.91
C ARG A 3 13.54 20.94 -8.16
N TYR A 4 12.69 21.88 -8.55
CA TYR A 4 11.32 21.97 -8.08
C TYR A 4 10.54 20.82 -8.73
N VAL A 5 10.21 19.80 -7.93
CA VAL A 5 9.33 18.71 -8.35
C VAL A 5 7.89 19.14 -8.03
N GLU A 6 7.10 19.37 -9.07
CA GLU A 6 5.78 20.03 -9.02
C GLU A 6 4.67 19.29 -8.26
N ASN A 7 4.98 18.20 -7.55
CA ASN A 7 4.01 17.56 -6.67
C ASN A 7 4.69 16.65 -5.63
N PRO A 8 5.23 17.18 -4.53
CA PRO A 8 5.63 16.35 -3.41
C PRO A 8 4.41 16.00 -2.55
N LYS A 9 3.31 15.49 -3.15
CA LYS A 9 2.23 14.85 -2.38
C LYS A 9 2.68 13.47 -1.90
N SER A 10 3.91 13.38 -1.40
CA SER A 10 4.43 12.21 -0.71
C SER A 10 3.84 12.27 0.69
N HIS A 11 2.57 11.89 0.82
CA HIS A 11 1.96 11.68 2.12
C HIS A 11 2.67 10.48 2.73
N ILE A 12 3.51 10.74 3.73
CA ILE A 12 4.26 9.69 4.41
C ILE A 12 3.30 9.03 5.40
N VAL A 13 2.94 7.79 5.10
CA VAL A 13 2.18 6.96 6.03
C VAL A 13 3.18 6.21 6.91
N SER A 14 3.15 6.49 8.21
CA SER A 14 3.92 5.76 9.21
C SER A 14 3.05 4.68 9.83
N CYS A 15 3.45 3.42 9.66
CA CYS A 15 2.81 2.28 10.31
C CYS A 15 3.74 1.73 11.39
N ARG A 16 3.19 1.37 12.56
CA ARG A 16 3.91 0.58 13.55
C ARG A 16 3.57 -0.88 13.32
N LEU A 17 4.61 -1.69 13.24
CA LEU A 17 4.53 -3.13 13.02
C LEU A 17 5.41 -3.80 14.05
N ASN A 18 5.01 -5.00 14.47
CA ASN A 18 5.87 -5.83 15.29
C ASN A 18 6.90 -6.56 14.42
N GLU A 19 7.94 -7.14 15.03
CA GLU A 19 9.05 -7.79 14.30
C GLU A 19 8.56 -8.93 13.39
N GLU A 20 7.61 -9.74 13.88
CA GLU A 20 7.01 -10.83 13.12
C GLU A 20 6.26 -10.34 11.87
N GLU A 21 5.48 -9.26 12.01
CA GLU A 21 4.72 -8.68 10.89
C GLU A 21 5.66 -8.09 9.83
N LEU A 22 6.75 -7.45 10.28
CA LEU A 22 7.77 -6.92 9.38
C LEU A 22 8.45 -8.02 8.57
N GLN A 23 8.81 -9.14 9.22
CA GLN A 23 9.41 -10.29 8.53
C GLN A 23 8.47 -10.88 7.47
N VAL A 24 7.19 -10.99 7.78
CA VAL A 24 6.19 -11.47 6.82
C VAL A 24 6.07 -10.52 5.63
N LEU A 25 5.95 -9.21 5.88
CA LEU A 25 5.90 -8.19 4.83
C LEU A 25 7.14 -8.21 3.93
N GLN A 26 8.32 -8.34 4.53
CA GLN A 26 9.58 -8.41 3.81
C GLN A 26 9.64 -9.65 2.91
N LYS A 27 9.29 -10.83 3.43
CA LYS A 27 9.25 -12.08 2.66
C LYS A 27 8.28 -12.01 1.47
N ILE A 28 7.12 -11.35 1.65
CA ILE A 28 6.14 -11.16 0.57
C ILE A 28 6.69 -10.18 -0.48
N ALA A 29 7.32 -9.09 -0.04
CA ALA A 29 7.93 -8.10 -0.92
C ALA A 29 9.04 -8.72 -1.78
N GLU A 30 9.93 -9.50 -1.17
CA GLU A 30 10.99 -10.26 -1.86
C GLU A 30 10.40 -11.24 -2.88
N LYS A 31 9.38 -12.02 -2.49
CA LYS A 31 8.72 -12.98 -3.39
C LYS A 31 8.11 -12.29 -4.61
N LYS A 32 7.59 -11.07 -4.45
CA LYS A 32 6.98 -10.27 -5.52
C LYS A 32 7.98 -9.35 -6.24
N ASN A 33 9.28 -9.40 -5.92
CA ASN A 33 10.30 -8.49 -6.44
C ASN A 33 9.87 -7.01 -6.34
N THR A 34 9.27 -6.63 -5.22
CA THR A 34 8.80 -5.27 -4.95
C THR A 34 9.27 -4.79 -3.58
N ASN A 35 9.04 -3.52 -3.25
CA ASN A 35 9.32 -3.00 -1.91
C ASN A 35 8.03 -2.97 -1.06
N ILE A 36 8.20 -2.84 0.26
CA ILE A 36 7.09 -2.84 1.21
C ILE A 36 6.08 -1.71 0.91
N SER A 37 6.56 -0.53 0.49
CA SER A 37 5.69 0.61 0.17
C SER A 37 4.79 0.34 -1.04
N ASP A 38 5.33 -0.26 -2.11
CA ASP A 38 4.56 -0.63 -3.29
C ASP A 38 3.61 -1.81 -3.03
N LEU A 39 4.02 -2.76 -2.19
CA LEU A 39 3.16 -3.84 -1.70
C LEU A 39 1.95 -3.28 -0.90
N LEU A 40 2.20 -2.31 -0.02
CA LEU A 40 1.15 -1.65 0.77
C LEU A 40 0.21 -0.84 -0.13
N ARG A 41 0.75 -0.10 -1.11
CA ARG A 41 -0.06 0.64 -2.10
C ARG A 41 -0.96 -0.28 -2.92
N GLN A 42 -0.44 -1.41 -3.38
CA GLN A 42 -1.24 -2.41 -4.10
C GLN A 42 -2.35 -2.97 -3.21
N SER A 43 -2.02 -3.30 -1.97
CA SER A 43 -3.01 -3.80 -0.99
C SER A 43 -4.10 -2.76 -0.71
N LEU A 44 -3.74 -1.49 -0.57
CA LEU A 44 -4.68 -0.38 -0.40
C LEU A 44 -5.59 -0.20 -1.62
N GLY A 45 -5.04 -0.29 -2.84
CA GLY A 45 -5.83 -0.25 -4.07
C GLY A 45 -6.83 -1.41 -4.16
N MET A 46 -6.40 -2.62 -3.80
CA MET A 46 -7.29 -3.81 -3.76
C MET A 46 -8.39 -3.67 -2.70
N LEU A 47 -8.09 -3.08 -1.53
CA LEU A 47 -9.09 -2.80 -0.50
C LEU A 47 -10.14 -1.78 -0.95
N ASP A 48 -9.76 -0.81 -1.77
CA ASP A 48 -10.67 0.18 -2.36
C ASP A 48 -11.59 -0.48 -3.40
N GLU A 49 -11.03 -1.30 -4.31
CA GLU A 49 -11.81 -2.05 -5.29
C GLU A 49 -12.74 -3.10 -4.65
N GLU A 50 -12.27 -3.79 -3.59
CA GLU A 50 -13.08 -4.75 -2.82
C GLU A 50 -14.17 -4.03 -2.00
N SER A 51 -13.91 -2.82 -1.52
CA SER A 51 -14.90 -1.97 -0.85
C SER A 51 -15.95 -1.44 -1.82
N LEU A 52 -15.57 -1.12 -3.07
CA LEU A 52 -16.50 -0.75 -4.12
C LEU A 52 -17.40 -1.92 -4.53
N THR A 53 -16.85 -3.13 -4.66
CA THR A 53 -17.62 -4.35 -4.98
C THR A 53 -18.52 -4.81 -3.85
N LYS A 54 -18.09 -4.74 -2.57
CA LYS A 54 -18.95 -5.04 -1.41
C LYS A 54 -20.10 -4.04 -1.24
N ASN A 55 -19.91 -2.78 -1.61
CA ASN A 55 -20.99 -1.79 -1.60
C ASN A 55 -21.96 -1.97 -2.78
N LEU A 56 -21.49 -2.38 -3.96
CA LEU A 56 -22.36 -2.72 -5.10
C LEU A 56 -23.23 -3.96 -4.85
N LEU A 57 -22.71 -4.96 -4.11
CA LEU A 57 -23.49 -6.14 -3.69
C LEU A 57 -24.50 -5.88 -2.56
N ARG A 58 -24.51 -4.66 -1.99
CA ARG A 58 -25.52 -4.24 -0.99
C ARG A 58 -26.80 -3.67 -1.62
N PHE A 59 -26.81 -3.47 -2.94
CA PHE A 59 -27.94 -2.89 -3.69
C PHE A 59 -28.58 -3.87 -4.70
N THR A 60 -28.26 -5.17 -4.63
CA THR A 60 -28.93 -6.23 -5.40
C THR A 60 -29.63 -7.22 -4.50
#